data_AF-A0A124HE03-F1
#
_entry.id   AF-A0A124HE03-F1
#
_cell.length_a   1.000
_cell.length_b   1.000
_cell.length_c   1.000
_cell.angle_alpha   90.00
_cell.angle_beta   90.00
_cell.angle_gamma   90.00
#
_symmetry.space_group_name_H-M   'P 1'
#
loop_
_entity.id
_entity.type
_entity.pdbx_description
1 polymer ?
#
loop_
_entity_poly.entity_id
_entity_poly.type
_entity_poly.pdbx_seq_one_letter_code
_entity_poly.pdbx_strand_id
1 'polypeptide(L)'
;MLHILDARTGEPVPAAPARRGLTRVEARASGLDPTALRVLLTADLLVRALELGGTPVWTILTAPDRHAELRTAATTLSIRPFEDGRDLASGLGEAQAIHVTAEGADVPGGGPVVAVAPVEWLGEPPRDRAAASAEPSAEPSSPKDAAPSAGGSGRPGGAAQQDLAGHAPARAPEPAPAPAPGLAPEPAPHPAPHPAPHPAPHPALQPLLDDPAALRLALIAVPRRVPVRLDPSALAEAAGELARWRRAVAGWARRPSRPVPDEARARLRAAWEDDLDLPAVLDVLRDVEGAPDLPDGARFETYVYADRLLALDLARDLGSLA
;
A
#
# COMPACT_ATOMS: atom_id res chain seq x y z
N MET A 1 21.26 4.14 12.77
CA MET A 1 19.85 4.00 13.19
C MET A 1 19.03 4.88 12.29
N LEU A 2 17.88 4.41 11.80
CA LEU A 2 17.02 5.18 10.89
C LEU A 2 16.46 6.43 11.59
N HIS A 3 16.72 7.60 11.00
CA HIS A 3 16.10 8.86 11.36
C HIS A 3 15.16 9.29 10.24
N ILE A 4 14.09 9.98 10.62
CA ILE A 4 13.12 10.58 9.71
C ILE A 4 12.94 12.05 10.07
N LEU A 5 12.77 12.90 9.07
CA LEU A 5 12.37 14.29 9.28
C LEU A 5 10.88 14.33 9.62
N ASP A 6 10.57 14.67 10.87
CA ASP A 6 9.20 14.83 11.33
C ASP A 6 8.60 16.13 10.79
N ALA A 7 7.61 16.01 9.91
CA ALA A 7 6.95 17.14 9.27
C ALA A 7 6.23 18.07 10.25
N ARG A 8 5.91 17.60 11.47
CA ARG A 8 5.29 18.44 12.50
C ARG A 8 6.28 19.42 13.14
N THR A 9 7.53 19.01 13.29
CA THR A 9 8.55 19.75 14.03
C THR A 9 9.64 20.31 13.13
N GLY A 10 9.84 19.72 11.95
CA GLY A 10 10.97 20.02 11.07
C GLY A 10 12.29 19.42 11.55
N GLU A 11 12.27 18.58 12.58
CA GLU A 11 13.47 18.02 13.21
C GLU A 11 13.66 16.54 12.83
N PRO A 12 14.91 16.07 12.72
CA PRO A 12 15.19 14.64 12.55
C PRO A 12 14.90 13.89 13.86
N VAL A 13 14.10 12.84 13.77
CA VAL A 13 13.73 11.99 14.91
C VAL A 13 14.00 10.50 14.60
N PRO A 14 14.33 9.69 15.60
CA PRO A 14 14.50 8.25 15.40
C PRO A 14 13.17 7.60 14.97
N ALA A 15 13.22 6.81 13.90
CA ALA A 15 12.06 6.12 13.36
C ALA A 15 11.62 4.89 14.17
N ALA A 16 12.43 4.46 15.14
CA ALA A 16 12.11 3.36 16.02
C ALA A 16 12.53 3.72 17.46
N PRO A 17 11.86 3.20 18.49
CA PRO A 17 12.30 3.38 19.86
C PRO A 17 13.64 2.67 20.10
N ALA A 18 14.47 3.22 21.00
CA ALA A 18 15.78 2.64 21.33
C ALA A 18 15.69 1.25 21.99
N ARG A 19 14.56 0.94 22.64
CA ARG A 19 14.23 -0.41 23.10
C ARG A 19 13.50 -1.11 21.96
N ARG A 20 13.88 -2.37 21.65
CA ARG A 20 13.33 -3.22 20.57
C ARG A 20 11.82 -3.48 20.74
N GLY A 21 11.01 -2.44 20.58
CA GLY A 21 9.56 -2.46 20.62
C GLY A 21 9.00 -2.47 19.20
N LEU A 22 7.76 -2.92 19.08
CA LEU A 22 7.02 -2.88 17.83
C LEU A 22 6.85 -1.42 17.37
N THR A 23 7.20 -1.14 16.12
CA THR A 23 6.94 0.15 15.49
C THR A 23 5.71 0.03 14.60
N ARG A 24 4.74 0.93 14.74
CA ARG A 24 3.56 0.96 13.89
C ARG A 24 3.75 2.00 12.80
N VAL A 25 3.62 1.59 11.54
CA VAL A 25 3.63 2.49 10.38
C VAL A 25 2.21 2.57 9.83
N GLU A 26 1.60 3.74 9.92
CA GLU A 26 0.27 4.00 9.39
C GLU A 26 0.36 4.85 8.13
N ALA A 27 -0.02 4.26 6.99
CA ALA A 27 -0.12 4.98 5.73
C ALA A 27 -1.52 5.58 5.58
N ARG A 28 -1.60 6.89 5.40
CA ARG A 28 -2.86 7.63 5.19
C ARG A 28 -2.94 8.13 3.76
N ALA A 29 -3.79 7.47 2.97
CA ALA A 29 -4.06 7.83 1.58
C ALA A 29 -5.43 8.51 1.47
N SER A 30 -5.50 9.63 0.76
CA SER A 30 -6.72 10.42 0.58
C SER A 30 -7.65 9.88 -0.51
N GLY A 31 -7.17 8.99 -1.38
CA GLY A 31 -7.92 8.47 -2.51
C GLY A 31 -7.09 7.55 -3.41
N LEU A 32 -7.51 7.41 -4.66
CA LEU A 32 -6.83 6.61 -5.68
C LEU A 32 -6.21 7.52 -6.74
N ASP A 33 -4.99 7.98 -6.46
CA ASP A 33 -4.22 8.90 -7.31
C ASP A 33 -2.71 8.60 -7.20
N PRO A 34 -1.86 9.19 -8.06
CA PRO A 34 -0.42 8.94 -8.05
C PRO A 34 0.28 9.37 -6.74
N THR A 35 -0.23 10.39 -6.05
CA THR A 35 0.29 10.83 -4.75
C THR A 35 0.00 9.78 -3.67
N ALA A 36 -1.21 9.22 -3.65
CA ALA A 36 -1.57 8.11 -2.76
C ALA A 36 -0.66 6.89 -2.98
N LEU A 37 -0.34 6.54 -4.24
CA LEU A 37 0.63 5.47 -4.54
C LEU A 37 2.03 5.79 -4.01
N ARG A 38 2.49 7.05 -4.12
CA ARG A 38 3.79 7.47 -3.55
C ARG A 38 3.80 7.42 -2.02
N VAL A 39 2.68 7.75 -1.36
CA VAL A 39 2.53 7.59 0.10
C VAL A 39 2.70 6.13 0.50
N LEU A 40 1.98 5.21 -0.16
CA LEU A 40 2.10 3.78 0.11
C LEU A 40 3.50 3.24 -0.17
N LEU A 41 4.12 3.68 -1.27
CA LEU A 41 5.48 3.32 -1.62
C LEU A 41 6.47 3.78 -0.54
N THR A 42 6.37 5.04 -0.10
CA THR A 42 7.21 5.60 0.95
C THR A 42 7.04 4.83 2.27
N ALA A 43 5.80 4.47 2.61
CA ALA A 43 5.52 3.65 3.79
C ALA A 43 6.14 2.24 3.67
N ASP A 44 6.02 1.56 2.53
CA ASP A 44 6.66 0.25 2.31
C ASP A 44 8.19 0.33 2.41
N LEU A 45 8.80 1.38 1.84
CA LEU A 45 10.25 1.63 1.93
C LEU A 45 10.71 1.87 3.36
N LEU A 46 9.94 2.65 4.13
CA LEU A 46 10.17 2.85 5.56
C LEU A 46 10.14 1.52 6.33
N VAL A 47 9.14 0.67 6.07
CA VAL A 47 9.01 -0.65 6.71
C VAL A 47 10.21 -1.52 6.35
N ARG A 48 10.61 -1.56 5.09
CA ARG A 48 11.78 -2.33 4.62
C ARG A 48 13.07 -1.84 5.29
N ALA A 49 13.27 -0.53 5.39
CA ALA A 49 14.43 0.07 6.05
C ALA A 49 14.48 -0.30 7.55
N LEU A 50 13.35 -0.24 8.24
CA LEU A 50 13.21 -0.62 9.65
C LEU A 50 13.54 -2.11 9.87
N GLU A 51 13.02 -3.00 9.03
CA GLU A 51 13.27 -4.43 9.10
C GLU A 51 14.73 -4.80 8.77
N LEU A 52 15.34 -4.11 7.79
CA LEU A 52 16.77 -4.23 7.51
C LEU A 52 17.64 -3.77 8.70
N GLY A 53 17.10 -2.87 9.54
CA GLY A 53 17.65 -2.49 10.85
C GLY A 53 17.29 -3.43 11.99
N GLY A 54 16.49 -4.48 11.75
CA GLY A 54 16.04 -5.45 12.75
C GLY A 54 14.90 -4.96 13.66
N THR A 55 14.19 -3.90 13.26
CA THR A 55 13.02 -3.39 13.98
C THR A 55 11.77 -4.14 13.53
N PRO A 56 11.00 -4.77 14.43
CA PRO A 56 9.71 -5.35 14.07
C PRO A 56 8.70 -4.24 13.77
N VAL A 57 7.97 -4.38 12.66
CA VAL A 57 7.04 -3.36 12.18
C VAL A 57 5.64 -3.96 12.01
N TRP A 58 4.63 -3.16 12.36
CA TRP A 58 3.23 -3.41 12.05
C TRP A 58 2.71 -2.34 11.09
N THR A 59 2.06 -2.74 10.01
CA THR A 59 1.60 -1.83 8.94
C THR A 59 0.10 -1.66 8.96
N ILE A 60 -0.38 -0.42 8.87
CA ILE A 60 -1.81 -0.09 8.78
C ILE A 60 -2.06 0.82 7.60
N LEU A 61 -3.13 0.56 6.84
CA LEU A 61 -3.66 1.47 5.84
C LEU A 61 -4.95 2.11 6.33
N THR A 62 -4.96 3.43 6.29
CA THR A 62 -6.14 4.26 6.51
C THR A 62 -6.46 5.00 5.21
N ALA A 63 -7.53 4.61 4.53
CA ALA A 63 -8.05 5.29 3.34
C ALA A 63 -9.59 5.38 3.42
N PRO A 64 -10.19 6.57 3.17
CA PRO A 64 -11.64 6.75 3.30
C PRO A 64 -12.43 6.02 2.21
N ASP A 65 -11.92 5.99 0.97
CA ASP A 65 -12.60 5.47 -0.21
C ASP A 65 -11.69 4.58 -1.09
N ARG A 66 -12.28 3.81 -2.02
CA ARG A 66 -11.58 3.06 -3.10
C ARG A 66 -10.45 2.12 -2.63
N HIS A 67 -10.56 1.64 -1.40
CA HIS A 67 -9.50 0.92 -0.69
C HIS A 67 -9.03 -0.37 -1.38
N ALA A 68 -9.94 -1.15 -1.97
CA ALA A 68 -9.58 -2.39 -2.69
C ALA A 68 -8.77 -2.12 -3.96
N GLU A 69 -9.13 -1.08 -4.74
CA GLU A 69 -8.42 -0.74 -5.97
C GLU A 69 -7.06 -0.10 -5.69
N LEU A 70 -6.96 0.69 -4.62
CA LEU A 70 -5.68 1.21 -4.15
C LEU A 70 -4.74 0.07 -3.74
N ARG A 71 -5.25 -0.96 -3.06
CA ARG A 71 -4.47 -2.17 -2.73
C ARG A 71 -4.03 -2.94 -3.97
N THR A 72 -4.90 -3.10 -4.97
CA THR A 72 -4.53 -3.73 -6.24
C THR A 72 -3.40 -2.95 -6.90
N ALA A 73 -3.55 -1.63 -7.06
CA ALA A 73 -2.54 -0.77 -7.67
C ALA A 73 -1.20 -0.78 -6.89
N ALA A 74 -1.26 -0.80 -5.56
CA ALA A 74 -0.08 -0.91 -4.71
C ALA A 74 0.62 -2.27 -4.88
N THR A 75 -0.15 -3.36 -4.94
CA THR A 75 0.38 -4.71 -5.18
C THR A 75 1.09 -4.80 -6.53
N THR A 76 0.51 -4.19 -7.57
CA THR A 76 1.14 -4.07 -8.90
C THR A 76 2.51 -3.40 -8.82
N LEU A 77 2.71 -2.43 -7.91
CA LEU A 77 3.98 -1.74 -7.65
C LEU A 77 4.92 -2.46 -6.67
N SER A 78 4.67 -3.74 -6.38
CA SER A 78 5.46 -4.53 -5.41
C SER A 78 5.50 -3.92 -4.00
N ILE A 79 4.47 -3.16 -3.63
CA ILE A 79 4.26 -2.66 -2.27
C ILE A 79 3.65 -3.80 -1.44
N ARG A 80 4.21 -4.05 -0.26
CA ARG A 80 3.68 -5.10 0.64
C ARG A 80 2.30 -4.73 1.18
N PRO A 81 1.43 -5.72 1.46
CA PRO A 81 0.10 -5.44 1.99
C PRO A 81 0.18 -4.75 3.37
N PHE A 82 -0.77 -3.85 3.61
CA PHE A 82 -0.98 -3.18 4.91
C PHE A 82 -2.22 -3.78 5.59
N GLU A 83 -2.29 -3.81 6.91
CA GLU A 83 -3.50 -4.27 7.61
C GLU A 83 -4.59 -3.18 7.64
N ASP A 84 -5.85 -3.58 7.80
CA ASP A 84 -6.97 -2.62 7.89
C ASP A 84 -7.04 -1.96 9.26
N GLY A 85 -7.02 -0.62 9.27
CA GLY A 85 -7.05 0.17 10.51
C GLY A 85 -8.36 0.05 11.30
N ARG A 86 -9.45 -0.40 10.66
CA ARG A 86 -10.79 -0.52 11.30
C ARG A 86 -10.88 -1.66 12.31
N ASP A 87 -10.06 -2.71 12.18
CA ASP A 87 -10.20 -3.92 12.99
C ASP A 87 -9.27 -3.97 14.21
N LEU A 88 -8.31 -3.05 14.35
CA LEU A 88 -7.16 -3.27 15.24
C LEU A 88 -6.72 -2.10 16.14
N ALA A 89 -7.47 -1.00 16.18
CA ALA A 89 -7.10 0.18 16.98
C ALA A 89 -6.97 -0.10 18.50
N SER A 90 -7.57 -1.17 19.01
CA SER A 90 -7.70 -1.43 20.45
C SER A 90 -6.64 -2.37 21.05
N GLY A 91 -5.80 -3.04 20.25
CA GLY A 91 -5.01 -4.19 20.73
C GLY A 91 -3.50 -4.00 20.93
N LEU A 92 -2.90 -2.90 20.43
CA LEU A 92 -1.44 -2.82 20.25
C LEU A 92 -0.68 -1.87 21.20
N GLY A 93 -1.34 -1.30 22.22
CA GLY A 93 -0.68 -0.56 23.31
C GLY A 93 0.24 0.60 22.88
N GLU A 94 1.24 0.91 23.72
CA GLU A 94 2.22 2.02 23.63
C GLU A 94 3.23 1.93 22.46
N ALA A 95 2.88 1.27 21.35
CA ALA A 95 3.75 1.21 20.17
C ALA A 95 3.98 2.61 19.57
N GLN A 96 5.23 2.96 19.23
CA GLN A 96 5.51 4.19 18.51
C GLN A 96 4.80 4.15 17.16
N ALA A 97 3.92 5.11 16.91
CA ALA A 97 3.22 5.26 15.64
C ALA A 97 3.91 6.31 14.78
N ILE A 98 4.34 5.92 13.59
CA ILE A 98 4.77 6.83 12.52
C ILE A 98 3.65 6.93 11.52
N HIS A 99 3.27 8.15 11.15
CA HIS A 99 2.24 8.41 10.14
C HIS A 99 2.92 8.81 8.84
N VAL A 100 2.57 8.15 7.74
CA VAL A 100 3.02 8.52 6.39
C VAL A 100 1.82 9.07 5.64
N THR A 101 1.91 10.31 5.15
CA THR A 101 0.77 10.97 4.52
C THR A 101 1.22 11.97 3.45
N ALA A 102 0.28 12.42 2.62
CA ALA A 102 0.51 13.51 1.69
C ALA A 102 0.85 14.81 2.46
N GLU A 103 1.72 15.63 1.89
CA GLU A 103 2.06 16.93 2.45
C GLU A 103 0.82 17.80 2.67
N GLY A 104 0.76 18.47 3.83
CA GLY A 104 -0.36 19.34 4.20
C GLY A 104 -1.61 18.62 4.71
N ALA A 105 -1.63 17.28 4.74
CA ALA A 105 -2.73 16.53 5.37
C ALA A 105 -2.70 16.67 6.89
N ASP A 106 -3.88 16.91 7.48
CA ASP A 106 -4.02 16.88 8.94
C ASP A 106 -3.97 15.44 9.44
N VAL A 107 -3.07 15.19 10.41
CA VAL A 107 -2.84 13.86 10.96
C VAL A 107 -3.27 13.88 12.42
N PRO A 108 -4.35 13.17 12.79
CA PRO A 108 -4.75 13.06 14.18
C PRO A 108 -3.79 12.14 14.97
N GLY A 109 -3.61 12.43 16.26
CA GLY A 109 -2.81 11.60 17.18
C GLY A 109 -1.32 11.98 17.27
N GLY A 110 -0.62 11.39 18.23
CA GLY A 110 0.81 11.64 18.47
C GLY A 110 1.76 10.85 17.55
N GLY A 111 3.05 11.16 17.62
CA GLY A 111 4.14 10.47 16.91
C GLY A 111 4.74 11.25 15.73
N PRO A 112 5.84 10.78 15.12
CA PRO A 112 6.44 11.44 13.96
C PRO A 112 5.54 11.36 12.71
N VAL A 113 5.59 12.40 11.87
CA VAL A 113 4.90 12.43 10.56
C VAL A 113 5.91 12.48 9.42
N VAL A 114 5.81 11.52 8.51
CA VAL A 114 6.54 11.49 7.24
C VAL A 114 5.63 12.06 6.16
N ALA A 115 5.84 13.33 5.82
CA ALA A 115 5.14 13.99 4.71
C ALA A 115 5.69 13.58 3.34
N VAL A 116 4.80 13.33 2.39
CA VAL A 116 5.13 12.94 1.01
C VAL A 116 4.61 14.00 0.06
N ALA A 117 5.52 14.60 -0.70
CA ALA A 117 5.20 15.62 -1.68
C ALA A 117 4.40 15.05 -2.86
N PRO A 118 3.55 15.87 -3.50
CA PRO A 118 2.61 15.41 -4.52
C PRO A 118 3.28 14.87 -5.79
N VAL A 119 2.51 14.09 -6.54
CA VAL A 119 2.87 13.58 -7.86
C VAL A 119 1.90 14.15 -8.90
N GLU A 120 2.45 14.85 -9.89
CA GLU A 120 1.73 15.39 -11.04
C GLU A 120 1.97 14.47 -12.25
N TRP A 121 0.91 13.96 -12.87
CA TRP A 121 0.98 13.26 -14.16
C TRP A 121 0.66 14.23 -15.30
N LEU A 122 1.60 14.39 -16.23
CA LEU A 122 1.51 15.31 -17.38
C LEU A 122 1.20 14.58 -18.70
N GLY A 123 0.95 13.27 -18.66
CA GLY A 123 0.56 12.52 -19.85
C GLY A 123 -0.83 12.91 -20.34
N GLU A 124 -1.00 12.94 -21.67
CA GLU A 124 -2.29 13.22 -22.28
C GLU A 124 -3.33 12.21 -21.76
N PRO A 125 -4.52 12.66 -21.27
CA PRO A 125 -5.58 11.71 -20.98
C PRO A 125 -5.86 10.89 -22.24
N PRO A 126 -6.26 9.61 -22.12
CA PRO A 126 -6.61 8.81 -23.28
C PRO A 126 -7.61 9.60 -24.12
N ARG A 127 -7.21 10.06 -25.31
CA ARG A 127 -8.17 10.67 -26.23
C ARG A 127 -9.18 9.57 -26.51
N ASP A 128 -10.42 9.80 -26.12
CA ASP A 128 -11.52 8.93 -26.47
C ASP A 128 -11.43 8.66 -27.97
N ARG A 129 -11.02 7.45 -28.33
CA ARG A 129 -11.00 6.98 -29.72
C ARG A 129 -12.41 6.88 -30.30
N ALA A 130 -13.42 7.34 -29.57
CA ALA A 130 -14.83 7.45 -29.95
C ALA A 130 -15.20 8.80 -30.58
N ALA A 131 -14.35 9.85 -30.53
CA ALA A 131 -14.72 11.18 -31.05
C ALA A 131 -14.30 11.45 -32.51
N ALA A 132 -13.76 10.46 -33.23
CA ALA A 132 -13.51 10.55 -34.68
C ALA A 132 -14.63 9.86 -35.49
N SER A 133 -15.88 9.96 -35.03
CA SER A 133 -17.09 9.55 -35.76
C SER A 133 -18.33 10.32 -35.27
N ALA A 134 -18.34 11.64 -35.41
CA ALA A 134 -19.57 12.41 -35.40
C ALA A 134 -19.56 13.25 -36.68
N GLU A 135 -20.53 13.12 -37.60
CA GLU A 135 -21.93 13.58 -37.47
C GLU A 135 -22.74 13.24 -38.78
N PRO A 136 -24.07 13.52 -38.93
CA PRO A 136 -25.10 13.96 -37.97
C PRO A 136 -26.53 13.33 -38.15
N SER A 137 -27.44 13.76 -37.25
CA SER A 137 -28.90 13.99 -37.43
C SER A 137 -29.91 12.84 -37.25
N ALA A 138 -30.71 12.91 -36.17
CA ALA A 138 -32.12 13.37 -36.22
C ALA A 138 -32.79 13.32 -34.82
N GLU A 139 -33.31 14.47 -34.35
CA GLU A 139 -34.29 14.60 -33.26
C GLU A 139 -35.74 14.39 -33.80
N PRO A 140 -36.84 14.71 -33.06
CA PRO A 140 -37.55 13.83 -32.13
C PRO A 140 -39.07 13.72 -32.46
N SER A 141 -39.82 12.85 -31.79
CA SER A 141 -41.29 12.97 -31.73
C SER A 141 -41.95 12.19 -30.58
N SER A 142 -42.62 12.91 -29.68
CA SER A 142 -43.80 12.49 -28.89
C SER A 142 -45.09 13.00 -29.62
N PRO A 143 -46.36 12.89 -29.14
CA PRO A 143 -46.94 12.32 -27.89
C PRO A 143 -48.28 11.52 -28.10
N LYS A 144 -48.95 11.05 -27.01
CA LYS A 144 -50.31 11.46 -26.51
C LYS A 144 -51.15 10.37 -25.77
N ASP A 145 -51.79 10.82 -24.66
CA ASP A 145 -53.13 10.50 -24.08
C ASP A 145 -53.48 9.06 -23.63
N ALA A 146 -54.27 8.74 -22.58
CA ALA A 146 -55.14 9.46 -21.63
C ALA A 146 -55.44 8.58 -20.38
N ALA A 147 -55.87 9.22 -19.28
CA ALA A 147 -56.47 8.64 -18.04
C ALA A 147 -58.01 8.40 -18.22
N PRO A 148 -58.88 8.05 -17.21
CA PRO A 148 -58.69 7.94 -15.74
C PRO A 148 -59.49 6.86 -14.95
N SER A 149 -59.26 6.82 -13.61
CA SER A 149 -60.14 6.48 -12.44
C SER A 149 -60.76 5.06 -12.30
N ALA A 150 -61.11 4.48 -11.13
CA ALA A 150 -61.38 4.95 -9.77
C ALA A 150 -61.42 3.78 -8.75
N GLY A 151 -61.31 4.11 -7.44
CA GLY A 151 -61.94 3.42 -6.29
C GLY A 151 -61.19 2.21 -5.69
N GLY A 152 -61.05 2.02 -4.38
CA GLY A 152 -61.49 2.74 -3.18
C GLY A 152 -61.21 1.88 -1.93
N SER A 153 -61.04 2.54 -0.77
CA SER A 153 -61.37 2.10 0.61
C SER A 153 -60.95 0.70 1.10
N GLY A 154 -60.29 0.48 2.25
CA GLY A 154 -60.17 1.29 3.45
C GLY A 154 -59.33 0.62 4.55
N ARG A 155 -59.12 1.39 5.62
CA ARG A 155 -58.37 1.15 6.87
C ARG A 155 -59.41 0.94 8.03
N PRO A 156 -59.04 0.85 9.33
CA PRO A 156 -58.16 -0.08 10.06
C PRO A 156 -58.79 -0.50 11.44
N GLY A 157 -58.00 -1.07 12.36
CA GLY A 157 -58.30 -1.14 13.81
C GLY A 157 -58.34 -2.58 14.37
N GLY A 158 -57.87 -2.90 15.58
CA GLY A 158 -57.42 -2.09 16.70
C GLY A 158 -56.67 -2.94 17.75
N ALA A 159 -56.11 -2.24 18.72
CA ALA A 159 -55.33 -2.74 19.86
C ALA A 159 -56.20 -3.24 21.02
N ALA A 160 -55.62 -4.01 21.95
CA ALA A 160 -55.57 -3.68 23.39
C ALA A 160 -54.91 -4.78 24.26
N GLN A 161 -54.31 -4.30 25.35
CA GLN A 161 -53.58 -4.94 26.46
C GLN A 161 -54.50 -5.48 27.58
N GLN A 162 -53.93 -6.30 28.48
CA GLN A 162 -53.92 -6.22 29.98
C GLN A 162 -53.76 -7.63 30.60
N ASP A 163 -52.68 -7.92 31.35
CA ASP A 163 -52.49 -7.82 32.83
C ASP A 163 -53.32 -8.88 33.61
N LEU A 164 -52.95 -9.51 34.74
CA LEU A 164 -51.77 -9.66 35.62
C LEU A 164 -52.16 -10.71 36.70
N ALA A 165 -51.19 -11.11 37.53
CA ALA A 165 -51.26 -11.87 38.80
C ALA A 165 -51.36 -13.41 38.69
N GLY A 166 -50.59 -14.24 39.40
CA GLY A 166 -49.71 -14.06 40.56
C GLY A 166 -50.09 -15.10 41.62
N HIS A 167 -49.18 -16.01 42.00
CA HIS A 167 -49.10 -16.69 43.31
C HIS A 167 -47.92 -17.69 43.36
N ALA A 168 -46.97 -17.46 44.27
CA ALA A 168 -46.11 -18.46 44.92
C ALA A 168 -46.71 -18.73 46.33
N PRO A 169 -46.28 -19.70 47.18
CA PRO A 169 -44.99 -20.42 47.21
C PRO A 169 -45.05 -21.91 47.63
N ALA A 170 -43.90 -22.62 47.61
CA ALA A 170 -43.44 -23.55 48.66
C ALA A 170 -42.09 -24.19 48.26
N ARG A 171 -41.21 -24.44 49.25
CA ARG A 171 -39.82 -24.88 49.09
C ARG A 171 -39.63 -26.32 49.59
N ALA A 172 -38.62 -27.00 49.01
CA ALA A 172 -37.89 -28.22 49.42
C ALA A 172 -38.20 -29.51 48.63
N PRO A 173 -37.26 -30.49 48.48
CA PRO A 173 -35.81 -30.50 48.72
C PRO A 173 -34.98 -30.79 47.43
N GLU A 174 -33.65 -30.71 47.55
CA GLU A 174 -32.63 -30.82 46.49
C GLU A 174 -32.38 -32.29 46.07
N PRO A 175 -32.48 -32.65 44.76
CA PRO A 175 -31.99 -33.92 44.25
C PRO A 175 -30.56 -33.81 43.67
N ALA A 176 -29.78 -34.87 43.86
CA ALA A 176 -28.38 -35.05 43.49
C ALA A 176 -28.01 -34.66 42.04
N PRO A 177 -26.74 -34.30 41.76
CA PRO A 177 -26.32 -33.81 40.44
C PRO A 177 -26.46 -34.89 39.35
N ALA A 178 -27.13 -34.52 38.26
CA ALA A 178 -27.20 -35.30 37.02
C ALA A 178 -25.87 -35.22 36.24
N PRO A 179 -25.51 -36.26 35.46
CA PRO A 179 -24.28 -36.28 34.67
C PRO A 179 -24.26 -35.20 33.57
N ALA A 180 -23.07 -34.68 33.28
CA ALA A 180 -22.85 -33.59 32.33
C ALA A 180 -23.41 -33.90 30.92
N PRO A 181 -24.01 -32.92 30.21
CA PRO A 181 -24.43 -33.11 28.83
C PRO A 181 -23.19 -33.25 27.93
N GLY A 182 -23.19 -34.29 27.10
CA GLY A 182 -22.16 -34.50 26.08
C GLY A 182 -22.10 -33.32 25.10
N LEU A 183 -20.88 -32.93 24.74
CA LEU A 183 -20.60 -31.87 23.79
C LEU A 183 -21.29 -32.17 22.45
N ALA A 184 -22.11 -31.23 21.97
CA ALA A 184 -22.66 -31.28 20.61
C ALA A 184 -21.51 -31.23 19.58
N PRO A 185 -21.63 -31.92 18.44
CA PRO A 185 -20.61 -31.89 17.40
C PRO A 185 -20.44 -30.46 16.86
N GLU A 186 -19.19 -30.06 16.70
CA GLU A 186 -18.76 -28.77 16.16
C GLU A 186 -19.36 -28.56 14.75
N PRO A 187 -19.99 -27.41 14.46
CA PRO A 187 -20.54 -27.14 13.14
C PRO A 187 -19.40 -27.16 12.11
N ALA A 188 -19.63 -27.83 10.97
CA ALA A 188 -18.65 -27.93 9.89
C ALA A 188 -18.15 -26.53 9.48
N PRO A 189 -16.85 -26.38 9.15
CA PRO A 189 -16.29 -25.10 8.76
C PRO A 189 -17.04 -24.56 7.55
N HIS A 190 -17.51 -23.32 7.65
CA HIS A 190 -18.11 -22.62 6.52
C HIS A 190 -17.08 -22.55 5.37
N PRO A 191 -17.49 -22.82 4.11
CA PRO A 191 -16.58 -22.68 2.98
C PRO A 191 -16.05 -21.24 2.97
N ALA A 192 -14.73 -21.10 2.89
CA ALA A 192 -14.10 -19.79 2.80
C ALA A 192 -14.71 -19.04 1.61
N PRO A 193 -15.09 -17.76 1.76
CA PRO A 193 -15.64 -17.00 0.64
C PRO A 193 -14.62 -17.04 -0.51
N HIS A 194 -15.10 -17.35 -1.72
CA HIS A 194 -14.27 -17.26 -2.91
C HIS A 194 -13.67 -15.86 -3.00
N PRO A 195 -12.36 -15.72 -3.28
CA PRO A 195 -11.76 -14.41 -3.42
C PRO A 195 -12.51 -13.65 -4.51
N ALA A 196 -13.09 -12.51 -4.14
CA ALA A 196 -13.73 -11.62 -5.09
C ALA A 196 -12.71 -11.28 -6.20
N PRO A 197 -13.14 -11.17 -7.46
CA PRO A 197 -12.24 -10.77 -8.54
C PRO A 197 -11.55 -9.47 -8.15
N HIS A 198 -10.21 -9.44 -8.29
CA HIS A 198 -9.43 -8.24 -8.02
C HIS A 198 -9.99 -7.09 -8.87
N PRO A 199 -10.36 -5.96 -8.25
CA PRO A 199 -10.89 -4.84 -9.01
C PRO A 199 -9.81 -4.39 -9.99
N ALA A 200 -10.21 -4.24 -11.26
CA ALA A 200 -9.29 -3.81 -12.30
C ALA A 200 -8.69 -2.43 -11.95
N PRO A 201 -7.41 -2.18 -12.32
CA PRO A 201 -6.79 -0.87 -12.13
C PRO A 201 -7.66 0.26 -12.68
N HIS A 202 -7.70 1.39 -11.96
CA HIS A 202 -8.50 2.54 -12.35
C HIS A 202 -7.97 3.11 -13.69
N PRO A 203 -8.83 3.38 -14.69
CA PRO A 203 -8.38 3.84 -16.02
C PRO A 203 -7.46 5.06 -16.01
N ALA A 204 -7.57 5.94 -15.01
CA ALA A 204 -6.71 7.11 -14.87
C ALA A 204 -5.26 6.77 -14.45
N LEU A 205 -5.05 5.66 -13.75
CA LEU A 205 -3.74 5.19 -13.31
C LEU A 205 -3.12 4.17 -14.27
N GLN A 206 -3.89 3.66 -15.23
CA GLN A 206 -3.44 2.60 -16.14
C GLN A 206 -2.12 2.95 -16.84
N PRO A 207 -1.93 4.15 -17.43
CA PRO A 207 -0.66 4.48 -18.10
C PRO A 207 0.55 4.45 -17.18
N LEU A 208 0.36 4.73 -15.89
CA LEU A 208 1.42 4.68 -14.88
C LEU A 208 1.73 3.24 -14.48
N LEU A 209 0.73 2.35 -14.50
CA LEU A 209 0.83 0.96 -14.05
C LEU A 209 1.20 -0.02 -15.18
N ASP A 210 1.37 0.44 -16.41
CA ASP A 210 1.78 -0.40 -17.54
C ASP A 210 3.22 -0.95 -17.37
N ASP A 211 4.13 -0.16 -16.79
CA ASP A 211 5.44 -0.61 -16.30
C ASP A 211 5.61 -0.25 -14.81
N PRO A 212 5.18 -1.13 -13.89
CA PRO A 212 5.19 -0.83 -12.47
C PRO A 212 6.59 -0.66 -11.89
N ALA A 213 7.58 -1.38 -12.42
CA ALA A 213 8.95 -1.27 -11.93
C ALA A 213 9.54 0.08 -12.35
N ALA A 214 9.29 0.54 -13.58
CA ALA A 214 9.70 1.86 -14.04
C ALA A 214 9.02 2.98 -13.25
N LEU A 215 7.70 2.89 -12.99
CA LEU A 215 7.01 3.85 -12.12
C LEU A 215 7.66 3.89 -10.72
N ARG A 216 7.93 2.72 -10.13
CA ARG A 216 8.57 2.64 -8.83
C ARG A 216 9.93 3.33 -8.85
N LEU A 217 10.79 3.06 -9.84
CA LEU A 217 12.09 3.72 -9.98
C LEU A 217 11.93 5.25 -10.12
N ALA A 218 11.02 5.71 -10.98
CA ALA A 218 10.78 7.13 -11.20
C ALA A 218 10.34 7.86 -9.92
N LEU A 219 9.51 7.22 -9.08
CA LEU A 219 9.05 7.79 -7.81
C LEU A 219 10.15 7.84 -6.74
N ILE A 220 11.02 6.82 -6.66
CA ILE A 220 12.12 6.78 -5.67
C ILE A 220 13.34 7.60 -6.07
N ALA A 221 13.50 7.90 -7.37
CA ALA A 221 14.58 8.74 -7.87
C ALA A 221 14.47 10.21 -7.43
N VAL A 222 13.31 10.61 -6.89
CA VAL A 222 13.04 11.95 -6.38
C VAL A 222 12.86 11.88 -4.86
N PRO A 223 13.55 12.73 -4.07
CA PRO A 223 13.38 12.77 -2.62
C PRO A 223 11.90 12.89 -2.24
N ARG A 224 11.45 12.15 -1.22
CA ARG A 224 10.03 12.07 -0.81
C ARG A 224 9.36 13.44 -0.56
N ARG A 225 10.15 14.46 -0.21
CA ARG A 225 9.70 15.84 0.09
C ARG A 225 9.69 16.78 -1.12
N VAL A 226 10.08 16.29 -2.30
CA VAL A 226 10.10 17.06 -3.54
C VAL A 226 8.95 16.59 -4.44
N PRO A 227 8.11 17.50 -4.97
CA PRO A 227 7.06 17.13 -5.92
C PRO A 227 7.63 16.39 -7.13
N VAL A 228 6.96 15.33 -7.57
CA VAL A 228 7.35 14.57 -8.77
C VAL A 228 6.48 14.99 -9.93
N ARG A 229 7.10 15.26 -11.07
CA ARG A 229 6.41 15.40 -12.35
C ARG A 229 6.70 14.17 -13.20
N LEU A 230 5.66 13.44 -13.55
CA LEU A 230 5.75 12.25 -14.38
C LEU A 230 5.15 12.55 -15.75
N ASP A 231 5.84 12.08 -16.78
CA ASP A 231 5.36 12.04 -18.15
C ASP A 231 5.84 10.73 -18.81
N PRO A 232 5.39 10.42 -20.04
CA PRO A 232 5.81 9.20 -20.72
C PRO A 232 7.33 9.09 -20.92
N SER A 233 8.04 10.20 -21.13
CA SER A 233 9.51 10.20 -21.27
C SER A 233 10.21 9.81 -19.97
N ALA A 234 9.78 10.37 -18.83
CA ALA A 234 10.34 10.04 -17.52
C ALA A 234 10.17 8.55 -17.19
N LEU A 235 9.02 7.96 -17.53
CA LEU A 235 8.80 6.52 -17.37
C LEU A 235 9.68 5.70 -18.32
N ALA A 236 9.83 6.12 -19.57
CA ALA A 236 10.69 5.44 -20.54
C ALA A 236 12.19 5.49 -20.15
N GLU A 237 12.66 6.62 -19.60
CA GLU A 237 14.01 6.76 -19.06
C GLU A 237 14.25 5.81 -17.88
N ALA A 238 13.30 5.76 -16.93
CA ALA A 238 13.35 4.83 -15.81
C ALA A 238 13.34 3.36 -16.27
N ALA A 239 12.50 3.01 -17.25
CA ALA A 239 12.47 1.68 -17.84
C ALA A 239 13.82 1.32 -18.52
N GLY A 240 14.43 2.27 -19.22
CA GLY A 240 15.75 2.11 -19.83
C GLY A 240 16.86 1.88 -18.82
N GLU A 241 16.85 2.63 -17.70
CA GLU A 241 17.80 2.44 -16.59
C GLU A 241 17.62 1.06 -15.94
N LEU A 242 16.39 0.62 -15.66
CA LEU A 242 16.12 -0.72 -15.14
C LEU A 242 16.58 -1.83 -16.09
N ALA A 243 16.30 -1.69 -17.39
CA ALA A 243 16.74 -2.67 -18.39
C ALA A 243 18.27 -2.73 -18.52
N ARG A 244 18.97 -1.61 -18.29
CA ARG A 244 20.44 -1.61 -18.19
C ARG A 244 20.90 -2.38 -16.97
N TRP A 245 20.37 -2.06 -15.79
CA TRP A 245 20.74 -2.70 -14.53
C TRP A 245 20.43 -4.20 -14.50
N ARG A 246 19.24 -4.63 -14.93
CA ARG A 246 18.89 -6.06 -14.96
C ARG A 246 19.81 -6.86 -15.88
N ARG A 247 20.18 -6.32 -17.05
CA ARG A 247 21.19 -6.94 -17.94
C ARG A 247 22.57 -7.00 -17.29
N ALA A 248 22.99 -5.93 -16.60
CA ALA A 248 24.27 -5.91 -15.89
C ALA A 248 24.31 -6.97 -14.77
N VAL A 249 23.25 -7.03 -13.95
CA VAL A 249 23.08 -8.03 -12.88
C VAL A 249 23.09 -9.45 -13.42
N ALA A 250 22.37 -9.72 -14.51
CA ALA A 250 22.41 -11.02 -15.20
C ALA A 250 23.79 -11.36 -15.76
N GLY A 251 24.53 -10.34 -16.20
CA GLY A 251 25.94 -10.44 -16.58
C GLY A 251 26.83 -10.91 -15.42
N TRP A 252 26.75 -10.21 -14.30
CA TRP A 252 27.57 -10.45 -13.12
C TRP A 252 27.25 -11.77 -12.41
N ALA A 253 25.98 -12.20 -12.43
CA ALA A 253 25.55 -13.45 -11.81
C ALA A 253 26.23 -14.72 -12.38
N ARG A 254 26.86 -14.63 -13.56
CA ARG A 254 27.65 -15.73 -14.16
C ARG A 254 29.06 -15.85 -13.57
N ARG A 255 29.42 -14.99 -12.63
CA ARG A 255 30.74 -14.95 -11.99
C ARG A 255 30.62 -15.47 -10.55
N PRO A 256 31.70 -15.97 -9.94
CA PRO A 256 31.66 -16.41 -8.55
C PRO A 256 31.19 -15.28 -7.63
N SER A 257 30.23 -15.57 -6.74
CA SER A 257 29.75 -14.61 -5.74
C SER A 257 30.89 -14.11 -4.85
N ARG A 258 30.78 -12.86 -4.41
CA ARG A 258 31.71 -12.18 -3.50
C ARG A 258 30.90 -11.32 -2.53
N PRO A 259 31.29 -11.21 -1.26
CA PRO A 259 30.55 -10.43 -0.29
C PRO A 259 30.40 -8.97 -0.74
N VAL A 260 29.29 -8.35 -0.35
CA VAL A 260 29.08 -6.90 -0.48
C VAL A 260 30.26 -6.16 0.18
N PRO A 261 30.97 -5.26 -0.52
CA PRO A 261 32.04 -4.47 0.07
C PRO A 261 31.55 -3.66 1.27
N ASP A 262 32.34 -3.61 2.35
CA ASP A 262 31.95 -2.91 3.59
C ASP A 262 31.66 -1.42 3.35
N GLU A 263 32.45 -0.77 2.50
CA GLU A 263 32.25 0.64 2.11
C GLU A 263 30.91 0.84 1.39
N ALA A 264 30.60 0.00 0.40
CA ALA A 264 29.33 0.07 -0.31
C ALA A 264 28.14 -0.17 0.64
N ARG A 265 28.26 -1.16 1.54
CA ARG A 265 27.25 -1.44 2.57
C ARG A 265 27.06 -0.27 3.52
N ALA A 266 28.15 0.38 3.96
CA ALA A 266 28.11 1.53 4.86
C ALA A 266 27.45 2.74 4.19
N ARG A 267 27.83 3.05 2.94
CA ARG A 267 27.24 4.14 2.15
C ARG A 267 25.74 3.93 1.90
N LEU A 268 25.37 2.72 1.47
CA LEU A 268 23.95 2.35 1.28
C LEU A 268 23.16 2.54 2.58
N ARG A 269 23.70 2.02 3.70
CA ARG A 269 23.07 2.15 5.01
C ARG A 269 22.93 3.60 5.45
N ALA A 270 23.98 4.40 5.32
CA ALA A 270 23.96 5.80 5.70
C ALA A 270 22.88 6.57 4.92
N ALA A 271 22.77 6.32 3.61
CA ALA A 271 21.79 6.97 2.75
C ALA A 271 20.34 6.70 3.18
N TRP A 272 19.92 5.43 3.31
CA TRP A 272 18.54 5.18 3.73
C TRP A 272 18.28 5.46 5.21
N GLU A 273 19.30 5.44 6.08
CA GLU A 273 19.16 5.80 7.50
C GLU A 273 19.01 7.30 7.72
N ASP A 274 19.38 8.13 6.74
CA ASP A 274 19.17 9.57 6.69
C ASP A 274 17.90 9.91 5.92
N ASP A 275 16.76 9.86 6.61
CA ASP A 275 15.44 10.24 6.07
C ASP A 275 15.00 9.53 4.78
N LEU A 276 15.42 8.28 4.59
CA LEU A 276 15.17 7.52 3.36
C LEU A 276 15.70 8.27 2.11
N ASP A 277 16.94 8.75 2.13
CA ASP A 277 17.60 9.32 0.95
C ASP A 277 17.86 8.25 -0.12
N LEU A 278 16.80 7.91 -0.85
CA LEU A 278 16.83 6.93 -1.93
C LEU A 278 17.62 7.40 -3.15
N PRO A 279 17.60 8.70 -3.55
CA PRO A 279 18.52 9.19 -4.57
C PRO A 279 19.98 8.87 -4.24
N ALA A 280 20.43 9.07 -3.01
CA ALA A 280 21.78 8.70 -2.60
C ALA A 280 22.01 7.17 -2.64
N VAL A 281 21.00 6.35 -2.33
CA VAL A 281 21.06 4.89 -2.53
C VAL A 281 21.28 4.54 -4.01
N LEU A 282 20.54 5.18 -4.93
CA LEU A 282 20.69 4.95 -6.37
C LEU A 282 22.05 5.41 -6.90
N ASP A 283 22.60 6.50 -6.36
CA ASP A 283 23.95 6.97 -6.71
C ASP A 283 25.03 5.96 -6.31
N VAL A 284 24.90 5.32 -5.14
CA VAL A 284 25.81 4.22 -4.76
C VAL A 284 25.73 3.05 -5.75
N LEU A 285 24.55 2.73 -6.27
CA LEU A 285 24.41 1.68 -7.29
C LEU A 285 25.08 2.06 -8.61
N ARG A 286 24.99 3.32 -9.04
CA ARG A 286 25.69 3.84 -10.24
C ARG A 286 27.20 3.80 -10.07
N ASP A 287 27.71 4.17 -8.90
CA ASP A 287 29.14 4.07 -8.57
C ASP A 287 29.64 2.62 -8.65
N VAL A 288 28.87 1.68 -8.08
CA VAL A 288 29.19 0.24 -8.09
C VAL A 288 29.19 -0.34 -9.50
N GLU A 289 28.24 0.09 -10.35
CA GLU A 289 28.18 -0.29 -11.77
C GLU A 289 29.46 0.11 -12.51
N GLY A 290 29.95 1.33 -12.27
CA GLY A 290 31.11 1.92 -12.96
C GLY A 290 32.48 1.62 -12.35
N ALA A 291 32.56 1.08 -11.13
CA ALA A 291 33.82 0.91 -10.40
C ALA A 291 34.75 -0.12 -11.08
N PRO A 292 35.91 0.26 -11.65
CA PRO A 292 36.71 -0.61 -12.52
C PRO A 292 37.31 -1.83 -11.81
N ASP A 293 37.69 -1.67 -10.55
CA ASP A 293 38.39 -2.71 -9.77
C ASP A 293 37.46 -3.57 -8.92
N LEU A 294 36.15 -3.35 -8.99
CA LEU A 294 35.17 -4.09 -8.20
C LEU A 294 34.83 -5.42 -8.91
N PRO A 295 35.03 -6.58 -8.27
CA PRO A 295 34.68 -7.86 -8.89
C PRO A 295 33.18 -7.95 -9.18
N ASP A 296 32.83 -8.53 -10.33
CA ASP A 296 31.44 -8.71 -10.76
C ASP A 296 30.55 -9.37 -9.69
N GLY A 297 31.04 -10.41 -9.02
CA GLY A 297 30.30 -11.07 -7.93
C GLY A 297 29.94 -10.12 -6.78
N ALA A 298 30.79 -9.12 -6.50
CA ALA A 298 30.54 -8.12 -5.45
C ALA A 298 29.55 -7.05 -5.93
N ARG A 299 29.60 -6.68 -7.22
CA ARG A 299 28.57 -5.81 -7.85
C ARG A 299 27.20 -6.46 -7.76
N PHE A 300 27.11 -7.74 -8.15
CA PHE A 300 25.90 -8.55 -8.05
C PHE A 300 25.31 -8.55 -6.63
N GLU A 301 26.10 -8.96 -5.63
CA GLU A 301 25.61 -9.03 -4.24
C GLU A 301 25.22 -7.64 -3.71
N THR A 302 25.88 -6.57 -4.15
CA THR A 302 25.53 -5.20 -3.74
C THR A 302 24.17 -4.78 -4.29
N TYR A 303 23.90 -5.09 -5.57
CA TYR A 303 22.61 -4.82 -6.21
C TYR A 303 21.49 -5.64 -5.55
N VAL A 304 21.71 -6.93 -5.31
CA VAL A 304 20.73 -7.80 -4.60
C VAL A 304 20.48 -7.30 -3.18
N TYR A 305 21.53 -6.84 -2.49
CA TYR A 305 21.40 -6.28 -1.15
C TYR A 305 20.54 -5.01 -1.12
N ALA A 306 20.78 -4.07 -2.04
CA ALA A 306 19.97 -2.87 -2.17
C ALA A 306 18.53 -3.17 -2.61
N ASP A 307 18.32 -4.18 -3.45
CA ASP A 307 16.98 -4.55 -3.95
C ASP A 307 16.03 -5.05 -2.85
N ARG A 308 16.56 -5.48 -1.70
CA ARG A 308 15.73 -5.81 -0.52
C ARG A 308 14.97 -4.59 0.01
N LEU A 309 15.59 -3.40 -0.08
CA LEU A 309 14.96 -2.12 0.22
C LEU A 309 14.16 -1.63 -0.99
N LEU A 310 14.78 -1.59 -2.17
CA LEU A 310 14.23 -0.90 -3.32
C LEU A 310 13.09 -1.66 -4.00
N ALA A 311 13.09 -3.00 -3.97
CA ALA A 311 12.12 -3.89 -4.63
C ALA A 311 11.86 -3.54 -6.11
N LEU A 312 12.94 -3.34 -6.86
CA LEU A 312 12.96 -3.07 -8.30
C LEU A 312 13.03 -4.35 -9.14
N ASP A 313 13.13 -5.53 -8.51
CA ASP A 313 13.22 -6.83 -9.19
C ASP A 313 14.46 -6.84 -10.12
N LEU A 314 15.62 -6.52 -9.55
CA LEU A 314 16.87 -6.39 -10.32
C LEU A 314 17.41 -7.75 -10.78
N ALA A 315 16.99 -8.83 -10.13
CA ALA A 315 17.34 -10.21 -10.45
C ALA A 315 16.37 -10.86 -11.46
N ARG A 316 15.42 -10.11 -12.05
CA ARG A 316 14.40 -10.64 -12.96
C ARG A 316 14.95 -11.42 -14.15
N ASP A 317 16.04 -10.92 -14.73
CA ASP A 317 16.60 -11.45 -15.99
C ASP A 317 17.61 -12.60 -15.75
N LEU A 318 17.77 -13.05 -14.50
CA LEU A 318 18.66 -14.17 -14.18
C LEU A 318 18.18 -15.45 -14.87
N GLY A 319 19.06 -16.07 -15.65
CA GLY A 319 18.75 -17.29 -16.39
C GLY A 319 17.87 -17.08 -17.63
N SER A 320 17.53 -15.83 -17.98
CA SER A 320 16.96 -15.54 -19.29
C SER A 320 18.02 -15.78 -20.37
N LEU A 321 17.67 -16.56 -21.39
CA LEU A 321 18.48 -16.72 -22.59
C LEU A 321 18.27 -15.44 -23.43
N ALA A 322 19.27 -14.59 -23.48
CA ALA A 322 19.30 -13.42 -24.36
C ALA A 322 19.27 -13.83 -25.84
#